data_AF-A0A2E7QEL5-F1
#
_entry.id   AF-A0A2E7QEL5-F1
#
_cell.length_a   1.000
_cell.length_b   1.000
_cell.length_c   1.000
_cell.angle_alpha   90.00
_cell.angle_beta   90.00
_cell.angle_gamma   90.00
#
_symmetry.space_group_name_H-M   'P 1'
#
loop_
_entity.id
_entity.type
_entity.pdbx_description
1 polymer ?
#
loop_
_entity_poly.entity_id
_entity_poly.type
_entity_poly.pdbx_seq_one_letter_code
_entity_poly.pdbx_strand_id
1 'polypeptide(L)'
;MNKKIEHHAYQITYLIDRLIPQYVNGKAETDGYESLNRLKFVSEDISRRLEGSKYDHIGGLCRTILTVVKEMCANTKEPKLQNLKLLPQLSLAIKTYFHAGGDSASIARSISDSVQQRTT
;
A
#
# COMPACT_ATOMS: atom_id res chain seq x y z
N MET A 1 -19.83 -8.51 2.18
CA MET A 1 -18.58 -7.71 2.09
C MET A 1 -18.71 -6.48 2.98
N ASN A 2 -17.72 -6.15 3.82
CA ASN A 2 -17.77 -4.92 4.62
C ASN A 2 -17.31 -3.71 3.78
N LYS A 3 -18.26 -2.98 3.20
CA LYS A 3 -18.01 -1.84 2.29
C LYS A 3 -17.09 -0.76 2.89
N LYS A 4 -17.04 -0.64 4.22
CA LYS A 4 -16.19 0.34 4.92
C LYS A 4 -14.71 -0.03 4.82
N ILE A 5 -14.39 -1.33 4.93
CA ILE A 5 -13.01 -1.83 4.83
C ILE A 5 -12.51 -1.70 3.40
N GLU A 6 -13.36 -2.03 2.45
CA GLU A 6 -13.07 -1.89 1.02
C GLU A 6 -12.79 -0.41 0.66
N HIS A 7 -13.61 0.53 1.15
CA HIS A 7 -13.36 1.96 0.96
C HIS A 7 -12.00 2.41 1.53
N HIS A 8 -11.65 1.92 2.71
CA HIS A 8 -10.36 2.20 3.36
C HIS A 8 -9.16 1.62 2.59
N ALA A 9 -9.30 0.41 2.05
CA ALA A 9 -8.32 -0.19 1.16
C ALA A 9 -8.14 0.61 -0.14
N TYR A 10 -9.24 1.04 -0.76
CA TYR A 10 -9.21 1.95 -1.91
C TYR A 10 -8.46 3.24 -1.59
N GLN A 11 -8.71 3.83 -0.42
CA GLN A 11 -8.04 5.05 0.02
C GLN A 11 -6.51 4.87 0.14
N ILE A 12 -6.03 3.77 0.74
CA ILE A 12 -4.58 3.46 0.78
C ILE A 12 -4.01 3.40 -0.64
N THR A 13 -4.68 2.63 -1.50
CA THR A 13 -4.15 2.36 -2.85
C THR A 13 -4.12 3.62 -3.70
N TYR A 14 -5.13 4.48 -3.59
CA TYR A 14 -5.19 5.79 -4.23
C TYR A 14 -4.05 6.72 -3.76
N LEU A 15 -3.77 6.74 -2.45
CA LEU A 15 -2.69 7.55 -1.91
C LEU A 15 -1.32 7.09 -2.42
N ILE A 16 -1.09 5.77 -2.52
CA ILE A 16 0.14 5.22 -3.08
C ILE A 16 0.28 5.57 -4.57
N ASP A 17 -0.78 5.40 -5.36
CA ASP A 17 -0.78 5.69 -6.80
C ASP A 17 -0.48 7.18 -7.08
N ARG A 18 -0.86 8.08 -6.18
CA ARG A 18 -0.55 9.53 -6.27
C ARG A 18 0.83 9.88 -5.72
N LEU A 19 1.30 9.17 -4.70
CA LEU A 19 2.58 9.43 -4.03
C LEU A 19 3.78 9.08 -4.93
N ILE A 20 3.76 7.87 -5.51
CA ILE A 20 4.92 7.33 -6.24
C ILE A 20 5.34 8.22 -7.43
N PRO A 21 4.43 8.75 -8.26
CA PRO A 21 4.81 9.67 -9.34
C PRO A 21 5.47 10.97 -8.84
N GLN A 22 5.19 11.43 -7.62
CA GLN A 22 5.84 12.63 -7.08
C GLN A 22 7.33 12.38 -6.84
N TYR A 23 7.68 11.18 -6.37
CA TYR A 23 9.08 10.76 -6.19
C TYR A 23 9.79 10.49 -7.51
N VAL A 24 9.13 9.80 -8.44
CA VAL A 24 9.73 9.47 -9.75
C VAL A 24 9.98 10.74 -10.59
N ASN A 25 9.08 11.72 -10.52
CA ASN A 25 9.17 12.95 -11.33
C ASN A 25 9.91 14.10 -10.62
N GLY A 26 10.56 13.85 -9.48
CA GLY A 26 11.30 14.88 -8.73
C GLY A 26 10.42 15.97 -8.09
N LYS A 27 9.11 15.76 -7.94
CA LYS A 27 8.16 16.68 -7.30
C LYS A 27 7.97 16.44 -5.80
N ALA A 28 8.75 15.53 -5.22
CA ALA A 28 8.63 15.13 -3.82
C ALA A 28 8.99 16.26 -2.84
N GLU A 29 9.75 17.27 -3.27
CA GLU A 29 10.27 18.32 -2.39
C GLU A 29 9.19 19.28 -1.87
N THR A 30 8.09 19.49 -2.61
CA THR A 30 6.97 20.35 -2.18
C THR A 30 5.78 19.57 -1.62
N ASP A 31 5.41 18.42 -2.22
CA ASP A 31 4.13 17.74 -1.93
C ASP A 31 4.27 16.33 -1.30
N GLY A 32 5.49 15.79 -1.26
CA GLY A 32 5.75 14.41 -0.84
C GLY A 32 5.48 14.19 0.66
N TYR A 33 5.77 15.19 1.49
CA TYR A 33 5.63 15.10 2.94
C TYR A 33 4.17 14.98 3.41
N GLU A 34 3.26 15.82 2.87
CA GLU A 34 1.85 15.75 3.20
C GLU A 34 1.23 14.42 2.75
N SER A 35 1.59 14.00 1.52
CA SER A 35 1.13 12.73 0.95
C SER A 35 1.60 11.54 1.79
N LEU A 36 2.86 11.52 2.24
CA LEU A 36 3.39 10.50 3.15
C LEU A 36 2.70 10.49 4.51
N ASN A 37 2.51 11.66 5.13
CA ASN A 37 1.84 11.75 6.43
C ASN A 37 0.39 11.27 6.37
N ARG A 38 -0.31 11.60 5.28
CA ARG A 38 -1.67 11.10 5.06
C ARG A 38 -1.70 9.59 4.88
N LEU A 39 -0.78 9.03 4.08
CA LEU A 39 -0.67 7.58 3.91
C LEU A 39 -0.30 6.88 5.22
N LYS A 40 0.59 7.46 6.03
CA LYS A 40 0.96 6.99 7.36
C LYS A 40 -0.27 6.89 8.26
N PHE A 41 -1.01 7.99 8.39
CA PHE A 41 -2.20 8.08 9.25
C PHE A 41 -3.25 7.03 8.86
N VAL A 42 -3.58 6.95 7.56
CA VAL A 42 -4.59 6.02 7.05
C VAL A 42 -4.16 4.56 7.25
N SER A 43 -2.90 4.24 6.99
CA SER A 43 -2.37 2.87 7.19
C SER A 43 -2.38 2.46 8.67
N GLU A 44 -2.14 3.39 9.59
CA GLU A 44 -2.17 3.16 11.04
C GLU A 44 -3.60 3.00 11.58
N ASP A 45 -4.55 3.81 11.12
CA ASP A 45 -5.97 3.66 11.52
C ASP A 45 -6.54 2.33 11.01
N ILE A 46 -6.27 1.96 9.76
CA ILE A 46 -6.80 0.72 9.17
C ILE A 46 -6.17 -0.51 9.83
N SER A 47 -4.84 -0.54 10.00
CA SER A 47 -4.19 -1.69 10.63
C SER A 47 -4.73 -1.98 12.03
N ARG A 48 -4.97 -0.94 12.85
CA ARG A 48 -5.58 -1.08 14.18
C ARG A 48 -7.02 -1.62 14.13
N ARG A 49 -7.82 -1.16 13.17
CA ARG A 49 -9.23 -1.60 13.03
C ARG A 49 -9.37 -3.03 12.54
N LEU A 50 -8.39 -3.53 11.78
CA LEU A 50 -8.42 -4.88 11.22
C LEU A 50 -7.76 -5.91 12.13
N GLU A 51 -7.04 -5.48 13.16
CA GLU A 51 -6.39 -6.35 14.14
C GLU A 51 -7.42 -7.28 14.82
N GLY A 52 -7.10 -8.57 14.87
CA GLY A 52 -7.99 -9.60 15.44
C GLY A 52 -9.28 -9.87 14.63
N SER A 53 -9.49 -9.18 13.51
CA SER A 53 -10.63 -9.42 12.62
C SER A 53 -10.33 -10.51 11.59
N LYS A 54 -11.36 -11.00 10.89
CA LYS A 54 -11.18 -11.90 9.73
C LYS A 54 -10.36 -11.29 8.57
N TYR A 55 -10.09 -9.99 8.63
CA TYR A 55 -9.29 -9.23 7.68
C TYR A 55 -7.90 -8.88 8.22
N ASP A 56 -7.43 -9.52 9.31
CA ASP A 56 -6.13 -9.19 9.92
C ASP A 56 -4.95 -9.36 8.97
N HIS A 57 -5.03 -10.25 7.98
CA HIS A 57 -4.03 -10.35 6.90
C HIS A 57 -3.89 -9.04 6.10
N ILE A 58 -5.00 -8.34 5.82
CA ILE A 58 -4.98 -6.99 5.21
C ILE A 58 -4.45 -5.96 6.21
N GLY A 59 -4.79 -6.11 7.50
CA GLY A 59 -4.16 -5.37 8.58
C GLY A 59 -2.63 -5.50 8.55
N GLY A 60 -2.12 -6.71 8.31
CA GLY A 60 -0.70 -7.01 8.12
C GLY A 60 -0.07 -6.24 6.97
N LEU A 61 -0.71 -6.22 5.80
CA LEU A 61 -0.25 -5.42 4.66
C LEU A 61 -0.21 -3.93 4.99
N CYS A 62 -1.23 -3.41 5.70
CA CYS A 62 -1.27 -2.02 6.14
C CYS A 62 -0.15 -1.70 7.16
N ARG A 63 0.21 -2.64 8.04
CA ARG A 63 1.36 -2.51 8.97
C ARG A 63 2.69 -2.46 8.21
N THR A 64 2.84 -3.25 7.16
CA THR A 64 4.02 -3.18 6.28
C THR A 64 4.10 -1.82 5.56
N ILE A 65 2.99 -1.34 5.00
CA ILE A 65 2.92 0.01 4.39
C ILE A 65 3.31 1.07 5.43
N LEU A 66 2.76 1.01 6.64
CA LEU A 66 3.09 1.95 7.72
C LEU A 66 4.60 1.96 8.03
N THR A 67 5.25 0.80 8.05
CA THR A 67 6.69 0.68 8.28
C THR A 67 7.49 1.36 7.18
N VAL A 68 7.19 1.05 5.91
CA VAL A 68 7.85 1.65 4.75
C VAL A 68 7.66 3.18 4.73
N VAL A 69 6.45 3.65 5.01
CA VAL A 69 6.13 5.07 5.03
C VAL A 69 6.83 5.79 6.19
N LYS A 70 6.94 5.18 7.37
CA LYS A 70 7.73 5.74 8.48
C LYS A 70 9.21 5.91 8.10
N GLU A 71 9.79 4.93 7.41
CA GLU A 71 11.15 5.06 6.88
C GLU A 71 11.28 6.17 5.83
N MET A 72 10.30 6.28 4.92
CA MET A 72 10.28 7.36 3.93
C MET A 72 10.10 8.73 4.58
N CYS A 73 9.30 8.87 5.64
CA CYS A 73 9.20 10.11 6.40
C CYS A 73 10.55 10.51 7.03
N ALA A 74 11.34 9.53 7.49
CA ALA A 74 12.66 9.79 8.06
C ALA A 74 13.67 10.30 7.02
N ASN A 75 13.49 9.95 5.74
CA ASN A 75 14.26 10.51 4.62
C ASN A 75 13.35 10.88 3.45
N THR A 76 12.64 12.00 3.60
CA THR A 76 11.58 12.41 2.66
C THR A 76 12.12 12.90 1.32
N LYS A 77 13.35 13.45 1.27
CA LYS A 77 13.95 13.97 0.02
C LYS A 77 14.45 12.85 -0.88
N GLU A 78 15.04 11.82 -0.29
CA GLU A 78 15.68 10.73 -1.03
C GLU A 78 15.35 9.38 -0.39
N PRO A 79 14.07 8.93 -0.46
CA PRO A 79 13.69 7.64 0.07
C PRO A 79 14.40 6.52 -0.70
N LYS A 80 14.71 5.43 0.02
CA LYS A 80 15.34 4.25 -0.58
C LYS A 80 14.51 3.75 -1.77
N LEU A 81 15.18 3.45 -2.89
CA LEU A 81 14.55 2.91 -4.10
C LEU A 81 13.70 1.65 -3.81
N GLN A 82 14.13 0.83 -2.86
CA GLN A 82 13.38 -0.35 -2.41
C GLN A 82 11.99 0.02 -1.86
N ASN A 83 11.89 1.11 -1.10
CA ASN A 83 10.63 1.57 -0.50
C ASN A 83 9.67 2.06 -1.60
N LEU A 84 10.20 2.79 -2.60
CA LEU A 84 9.45 3.21 -3.77
C LEU A 84 8.96 2.04 -4.64
N LYS A 85 9.71 0.93 -4.69
CA LYS A 85 9.30 -0.29 -5.42
C LYS A 85 8.30 -1.14 -4.63
N LEU A 86 8.38 -1.14 -3.31
CA LEU A 86 7.57 -2.00 -2.43
C LEU A 86 6.14 -1.47 -2.26
N LEU A 87 5.95 -0.15 -2.13
CA LEU A 87 4.61 0.42 -1.96
C LEU A 87 3.62 0.06 -3.08
N PRO A 88 3.96 0.15 -4.38
CA PRO A 88 3.08 -0.31 -5.46
C PRO A 88 2.68 -1.79 -5.37
N GLN A 89 3.58 -2.65 -4.92
CA GLN A 89 3.31 -4.08 -4.78
C GLN A 89 2.32 -4.35 -3.65
N LEU A 90 2.49 -3.65 -2.52
CA LEU A 90 1.55 -3.72 -1.40
C LEU A 90 0.17 -3.19 -1.79
N SER A 91 0.12 -2.08 -2.54
CA SER A 91 -1.12 -1.54 -3.12
C SER A 91 -1.81 -2.56 -4.03
N LEU A 92 -1.05 -3.23 -4.91
CA LEU A 92 -1.59 -4.25 -5.80
C LEU A 92 -2.15 -5.46 -5.02
N ALA A 93 -1.43 -5.97 -4.02
CA ALA A 93 -1.90 -7.08 -3.19
C ALA A 93 -3.23 -6.76 -2.49
N ILE A 94 -3.37 -5.54 -1.96
CA ILE A 94 -4.61 -5.05 -1.37
C ILE A 94 -5.73 -4.97 -2.42
N LYS A 95 -5.46 -4.35 -3.59
CA LYS A 95 -6.44 -4.26 -4.70
C LYS A 95 -6.93 -5.64 -5.14
N THR A 96 -6.00 -6.57 -5.36
CA THR A 96 -6.30 -7.94 -5.76
C THR A 96 -7.23 -8.63 -4.76
N TYR A 97 -6.96 -8.52 -3.45
CA TYR A 97 -7.80 -9.12 -2.42
C TYR A 97 -9.27 -8.71 -2.56
N PHE A 98 -9.52 -7.40 -2.70
CA PHE A 98 -10.88 -6.89 -2.78
C PHE A 98 -11.53 -7.16 -4.15
N HIS A 99 -10.76 -7.12 -5.24
CA HIS A 99 -11.26 -7.44 -6.58
C HIS A 99 -11.64 -8.93 -6.71
N ALA A 100 -10.86 -9.81 -6.09
CA ALA A 100 -11.06 -11.25 -6.06
C ALA A 100 -12.20 -11.73 -5.14
N GLY A 101 -12.93 -10.82 -4.50
CA GLY A 101 -13.96 -11.21 -3.53
C GLY A 101 -13.40 -11.76 -2.20
N GLY A 102 -12.09 -11.64 -1.96
CA GLY A 102 -11.42 -12.12 -0.75
C GLY A 102 -11.02 -13.60 -0.77
N ASP A 103 -11.09 -14.29 -1.91
CA ASP A 103 -10.63 -15.67 -2.05
C ASP A 103 -9.10 -15.75 -2.16
N SER A 104 -8.48 -16.41 -1.17
CA SER A 104 -7.02 -16.57 -1.07
C SER A 104 -6.38 -17.23 -2.29
N ALA A 105 -7.13 -18.09 -3.00
CA ALA A 105 -6.65 -18.76 -4.22
C ALA A 105 -6.48 -17.79 -5.40
N SER A 106 -7.28 -16.72 -5.44
CA SER A 106 -7.20 -15.69 -6.48
C SER A 106 -6.07 -14.69 -6.21
N ILE A 107 -5.81 -14.36 -4.94
CA ILE A 107 -4.68 -13.52 -4.53
C ILE A 107 -3.33 -14.17 -4.89
N ALA A 108 -3.16 -15.45 -4.55
CA ALA A 108 -1.94 -16.19 -4.84
C ALA A 108 -1.66 -16.22 -6.36
N ARG A 109 -2.73 -16.27 -7.17
CA ARG A 109 -2.65 -16.25 -8.63
C ARG A 109 -2.18 -14.90 -9.16
N SER A 110 -2.79 -13.77 -8.74
CA SER A 110 -2.35 -12.45 -9.22
C SER A 110 -0.95 -12.05 -8.74
N ILE A 111 -0.54 -12.49 -7.55
CA ILE A 111 0.85 -12.30 -7.09
C ILE A 111 1.80 -13.09 -7.99
N SER A 112 1.47 -14.35 -8.30
CA SER A 112 2.27 -15.21 -9.21
C SER A 112 2.36 -14.61 -10.61
N ASP A 113 1.24 -14.11 -11.15
CA ASP A 113 1.19 -13.46 -12.46
C ASP A 113 2.05 -12.18 -12.51
N SER A 114 2.03 -11.39 -11.44
CA SER A 114 2.81 -10.16 -11.32
C SER A 114 4.31 -10.43 -11.18
N VAL A 115 4.70 -11.58 -10.62
CA VAL A 115 6.09 -12.03 -10.51
C VAL A 115 6.57 -12.60 -11.86
N GLN A 116 5.74 -13.37 -12.56
CA GLN A 116 6.09 -13.91 -13.88
C GLN A 116 6.27 -12.83 -14.95
N GLN A 117 5.48 -11.75 -14.91
CA GLN A 117 5.63 -10.60 -15.82
C GLN A 117 6.92 -9.78 -15.59
N ARG A 118 7.72 -10.09 -14.56
CA ARG A 118 9.06 -9.49 -14.35
C ARG A 118 10.21 -10.33 -14.90
N THR A 119 9.94 -11.58 -15.30
CA THR A 119 10.95 -12.54 -15.79
C THR A 119 10.86 -12.80 -17.29
N THR A 120 10.06 -12.03 -18.02
CA THR A 120 9.96 -12.05 -19.49
C THR A 120 10.23 -10.66 -20.02
#